data_AF-A0A8J7DDJ5-F1
#
_entry.id   AF-A0A8J7DDJ5-F1
#
_cell.length_a   1.000
_cell.length_b   1.000
_cell.length_c   1.000
_cell.angle_alpha   90.00
_cell.angle_beta   90.00
_cell.angle_gamma   90.00
#
_symmetry.space_group_name_H-M   'P 1'
#
loop_
_entity.id
_entity.type
_entity.pdbx_description
1 polymer ?
#
loop_
_entity_poly.entity_id
_entity_poly.type
_entity_poly.pdbx_seq_one_letter_code
_entity_poly.pdbx_strand_id
1 'polypeptide(L)'
;MVTLQIRQIKVPPGQRVDLENVGWQELEEILAELGNSRSTRIAYSDETLTIATPLFSHEKSKIVLGDLVKVLLEELGIDYDASGSTMLKRQDLGKGVEPDDSFYMMTSLRAGVRTRSQPPFALSAA
;
A
#
# COMPACT_ATOMS: atom_id res chain seq x y z
N MET A 1 12.88 -18.25 -26.20
CA MET A 1 12.56 -17.81 -24.83
C MET A 1 11.05 -17.65 -24.75
N VAL A 2 10.41 -18.11 -23.68
CA VAL A 2 8.95 -17.98 -23.50
C VAL A 2 8.71 -16.76 -22.62
N THR A 3 7.75 -15.92 -23.00
CA THR A 3 7.29 -14.76 -22.21
C THR A 3 5.99 -15.09 -21.51
N LEU A 4 5.89 -14.72 -20.22
CA LEU A 4 4.67 -14.83 -19.42
C LEU A 4 4.13 -13.42 -19.15
N GLN A 5 2.81 -13.29 -19.11
CA GLN A 5 2.12 -12.05 -18.73
C GLN A 5 1.75 -12.13 -17.25
N ILE A 6 1.79 -11.02 -16.53
CA ILE A 6 1.55 -11.04 -15.08
C ILE A 6 0.12 -11.46 -14.74
N ARG A 7 -0.86 -11.09 -15.55
CA ARG A 7 -2.26 -11.57 -15.42
C ARG A 7 -2.43 -13.10 -15.48
N GLN A 8 -1.41 -13.84 -15.93
CA GLN A 8 -1.42 -15.30 -15.94
C GLN A 8 -0.97 -15.90 -14.60
N ILE A 9 -0.36 -15.09 -13.73
CA ILE A 9 0.10 -15.51 -12.40
C ILE A 9 -1.11 -15.49 -11.46
N LYS A 10 -1.47 -16.67 -10.94
CA LYS A 10 -2.48 -16.80 -9.88
C LYS A 10 -1.78 -17.10 -8.57
N VAL A 11 -2.01 -16.24 -7.59
CA VAL A 11 -1.50 -16.40 -6.22
C VAL A 11 -2.67 -16.83 -5.32
N PRO A 12 -2.70 -18.07 -4.81
CA PRO A 12 -3.75 -18.52 -3.91
C PRO A 12 -3.79 -17.68 -2.62
N PRO A 13 -4.95 -17.59 -1.93
CA PRO A 13 -5.04 -16.90 -0.63
C PRO A 13 -4.01 -17.42 0.38
N GLY A 14 -3.34 -16.49 1.05
CA GLY A 14 -2.28 -16.78 2.03
C GLY A 14 -0.91 -17.09 1.42
N GLN A 15 -0.76 -16.97 0.10
CA GLN A 15 0.51 -17.17 -0.58
C GLN A 15 1.05 -15.85 -1.15
N ARG A 16 2.32 -15.89 -1.54
CA ARG A 16 2.99 -14.81 -2.25
C ARG A 16 3.88 -15.35 -3.37
N VAL A 17 4.17 -14.52 -4.34
CA VAL A 17 5.15 -14.74 -5.40
C VAL A 17 6.09 -13.55 -5.44
N ASP A 18 7.38 -13.83 -5.53
CA ASP A 18 8.44 -12.84 -5.63
C ASP A 18 9.01 -12.85 -7.07
N LEU A 19 9.10 -11.67 -7.68
CA LEU A 19 9.71 -11.43 -8.98
C LEU A 19 10.99 -10.62 -8.76
N GLU A 20 12.14 -11.24 -9.00
CA GLU A 20 13.46 -10.64 -8.79
C GLU A 20 13.96 -9.93 -10.05
N ASN A 21 14.90 -8.98 -9.86
CA ASN A 21 15.52 -8.17 -10.92
C ASN A 21 14.50 -7.34 -11.71
N VAL A 22 13.45 -6.88 -11.03
CA VAL A 22 12.44 -5.98 -11.60
C VAL A 22 12.93 -4.54 -11.41
N GLY A 23 13.22 -3.85 -12.51
CA GLY A 23 13.63 -2.44 -12.44
C GLY A 23 12.47 -1.51 -12.12
N TRP A 24 12.77 -0.25 -11.75
CA TRP A 24 11.71 0.72 -11.41
C TRP A 24 10.74 0.99 -12.57
N GLN A 25 11.25 1.07 -13.80
CA GLN A 25 10.41 1.31 -14.96
C GLN A 25 9.51 0.10 -15.27
N GLU A 26 10.05 -1.11 -15.14
CA GLU A 26 9.27 -2.35 -15.27
C GLU A 26 8.19 -2.45 -14.19
N LEU A 27 8.51 -2.06 -12.94
CA LEU A 27 7.51 -1.96 -11.87
C LEU A 27 6.33 -1.08 -12.29
N GLU A 28 6.56 0.12 -12.82
CA GLU A 28 5.48 1.02 -13.24
C GLU A 28 4.62 0.42 -14.37
N GLU A 29 5.26 -0.27 -15.33
CA GLU A 29 4.54 -0.98 -16.41
C GLU A 29 3.68 -2.13 -15.87
N ILE A 30 4.23 -2.90 -14.92
CA ILE A 30 3.54 -3.99 -14.24
C ILE A 30 2.33 -3.46 -13.45
N LEU A 31 2.51 -2.35 -12.72
CA LEU A 31 1.42 -1.73 -11.96
C LEU A 31 0.31 -1.22 -12.88
N ALA A 32 0.68 -0.67 -14.05
CA ALA A 32 -0.29 -0.25 -15.05
C ALA A 32 -1.06 -1.43 -15.66
N GLU A 33 -0.39 -2.58 -15.89
CA GLU A 33 -1.05 -3.80 -16.37
C GLU A 33 -2.00 -4.39 -15.30
N LEU A 34 -1.58 -4.40 -14.04
CA LEU A 34 -2.35 -4.98 -12.93
C LEU A 34 -3.57 -4.14 -12.55
N GLY A 35 -3.49 -2.82 -12.69
CA GLY A 35 -4.56 -1.89 -12.30
C GLY A 35 -4.90 -1.91 -10.81
N ASN A 36 -6.02 -1.26 -10.47
CA ASN A 36 -6.44 -1.04 -9.07
C ASN A 36 -7.49 -2.04 -8.55
N SER A 37 -8.09 -2.85 -9.42
CA SER A 37 -9.19 -3.78 -9.06
C SER A 37 -8.67 -5.21 -8.88
N ARG A 38 -7.74 -5.39 -7.94
CA ARG A 38 -7.10 -6.68 -7.63
C ARG A 38 -7.31 -7.09 -6.18
N SER A 39 -7.41 -8.41 -5.95
CA SER A 39 -7.44 -9.01 -4.61
C SER A 39 -6.04 -9.30 -4.06
N THR A 40 -5.00 -8.92 -4.80
CA THR A 40 -3.59 -9.08 -4.40
C THR A 40 -3.04 -7.75 -3.87
N ARG A 41 -2.08 -7.83 -2.96
CA ARG A 41 -1.24 -6.73 -2.46
C ARG A 41 0.13 -6.76 -3.11
N ILE A 42 0.73 -5.60 -3.25
CA ILE A 42 2.06 -5.44 -3.85
C ILE A 42 3.02 -4.80 -2.86
N ALA A 43 4.23 -5.34 -2.79
CA ALA A 43 5.38 -4.70 -2.18
C ALA A 43 6.57 -4.75 -3.14
N TYR A 44 7.43 -3.74 -3.07
CA TYR A 44 8.62 -3.62 -3.89
C TYR A 44 9.78 -3.12 -3.02
N SER A 45 10.88 -3.86 -3.00
CA SER A 45 12.13 -3.48 -2.32
C SER A 45 13.29 -4.16 -3.02
N ASP A 46 14.40 -3.46 -3.15
CA ASP A 46 15.67 -4.04 -3.61
C ASP A 46 15.51 -4.86 -4.92
N GLU A 47 14.86 -4.26 -5.91
CA GLU A 47 14.58 -4.85 -7.24
C GLU A 47 13.74 -6.13 -7.20
N THR A 48 13.02 -6.35 -6.10
CA THR A 48 12.12 -7.48 -5.91
C THR A 48 10.68 -6.99 -5.77
N LEU A 49 9.82 -7.45 -6.68
CA LEU A 49 8.38 -7.23 -6.63
C LEU A 49 7.70 -8.46 -6.00
N THR A 50 7.11 -8.28 -4.82
CA THR A 50 6.29 -9.26 -4.14
C THR A 50 4.82 -9.02 -4.44
N ILE A 51 4.13 -10.06 -4.90
CA ILE A 51 2.67 -10.10 -5.09
C ILE A 51 2.09 -11.10 -4.09
N ALA A 52 1.28 -10.63 -3.15
CA ALA A 52 0.69 -11.46 -2.10
C ALA A 52 -0.84 -11.46 -2.18
N THR A 53 -1.49 -12.57 -1.87
CA THR A 53 -2.96 -12.61 -1.69
C THR A 53 -3.25 -12.77 -0.21
N PRO A 54 -3.84 -11.77 0.49
CA PRO A 54 -4.15 -11.90 1.91
C PRO A 54 -5.19 -12.99 2.15
N LEU A 55 -5.14 -13.61 3.33
CA LEU A 55 -6.22 -14.49 3.79
C LEU A 55 -7.42 -13.65 4.24
N PHE A 56 -8.62 -14.20 4.11
CA PHE A 56 -9.84 -13.54 4.60
C PHE A 56 -9.79 -13.23 6.11
N SER A 57 -9.08 -14.06 6.90
CA SER A 57 -8.85 -13.77 8.31
C SER A 57 -8.03 -12.50 8.54
N HIS A 58 -7.05 -12.22 7.68
CA HIS A 58 -6.25 -11.00 7.76
C HIS A 58 -7.09 -9.76 7.47
N GLU A 59 -8.01 -9.81 6.50
CA GLU A 59 -8.93 -8.71 6.23
C GLU A 59 -9.84 -8.40 7.43
N LYS A 60 -10.27 -9.41 8.20
CA LYS A 60 -11.01 -9.19 9.45
C LYS A 60 -10.17 -8.52 10.52
N SER A 61 -8.96 -9.03 10.75
CA SER A 61 -8.03 -8.45 11.73
C SER A 61 -7.69 -7.00 11.39
N LYS A 62 -7.47 -6.73 10.10
CA LYS A 62 -7.25 -5.39 9.56
C LYS A 62 -8.39 -4.44 9.94
N ILE A 63 -9.65 -4.81 9.71
CA ILE A 63 -10.81 -3.95 10.03
C ILE A 63 -10.81 -3.57 11.51
N VAL A 64 -10.62 -4.55 12.41
CA VAL A 64 -10.62 -4.30 13.86
C VAL A 64 -9.50 -3.35 14.27
N LEU A 65 -8.29 -3.54 13.73
CA LEU A 65 -7.15 -2.66 14.01
C LEU A 65 -7.36 -1.26 13.42
N GLY A 66 -7.87 -1.17 12.19
CA GLY A 66 -8.18 0.09 11.54
C GLY A 66 -9.21 0.90 12.32
N ASP A 67 -10.28 0.25 12.80
CA ASP A 67 -11.31 0.91 13.60
C ASP A 67 -10.79 1.35 14.97
N LEU A 68 -9.93 0.55 15.62
CA LEU A 68 -9.26 0.96 16.85
C LEU A 68 -8.43 2.24 16.65
N VAL A 69 -7.65 2.31 15.56
CA VAL A 69 -6.85 3.50 15.25
C VAL A 69 -7.74 4.72 15.01
N LYS A 70 -8.83 4.57 14.25
CA LYS A 70 -9.80 5.67 14.01
C LYS A 70 -10.37 6.21 15.31
N VAL A 71 -10.84 5.34 16.20
CA VAL A 71 -11.38 5.75 17.51
C VAL A 71 -10.32 6.50 18.31
N LEU A 72 -9.07 6.03 18.35
CA LEU A 72 -8.00 6.74 19.06
C LEU A 72 -7.72 8.12 18.48
N LEU A 73 -7.71 8.26 17.15
CA LEU A 73 -7.48 9.56 16.50
C LEU A 73 -8.63 10.54 16.77
N GLU A 74 -9.87 10.04 16.76
CA GLU A 74 -11.07 10.82 17.09
C GLU A 74 -11.04 11.30 18.55
N GLU A 75 -10.75 10.41 19.50
CA GLU A 75 -10.67 10.76 20.92
C GLU A 75 -9.51 11.72 21.23
N LEU A 76 -8.41 11.67 20.47
CA LEU A 76 -7.29 12.59 20.58
C LEU A 76 -7.51 13.92 19.82
N GLY A 77 -8.61 14.06 19.08
CA GLY A 77 -8.90 15.25 18.28
C GLY A 77 -7.90 15.47 17.14
N ILE A 78 -7.34 14.40 16.59
CA ILE A 78 -6.36 14.45 15.49
C ILE A 78 -7.10 14.27 14.17
N ASP A 79 -7.02 15.29 13.30
CA ASP A 79 -7.54 15.20 11.94
C ASP A 79 -6.74 14.18 11.12
N TYR A 80 -7.44 13.26 10.45
CA TYR A 80 -6.83 12.23 9.62
C TYR A 80 -7.60 11.96 8.33
N ASP A 81 -6.90 11.36 7.36
CA ASP A 81 -7.48 10.76 6.15
C ASP A 81 -7.02 9.30 6.05
N ALA A 82 -7.91 8.39 5.66
CA ALA A 82 -7.64 6.94 5.64
C ALA A 82 -7.66 6.38 4.21
N SER A 83 -6.68 5.54 3.86
CA SER A 83 -6.61 4.84 2.57
C SER A 83 -5.97 3.47 2.73
N GLY A 84 -6.43 2.44 2.02
CA GLY A 84 -5.94 1.06 2.17
C GLY A 84 -5.67 0.33 0.86
N SER A 85 -5.57 1.05 -0.26
CA SER A 85 -5.37 0.46 -1.60
C SER A 85 -4.53 1.35 -2.51
N THR A 86 -3.81 2.32 -1.95
CA THR A 86 -2.93 3.22 -2.71
C THR A 86 -1.50 2.75 -2.55
N MET A 87 -0.82 2.50 -3.68
CA MET A 87 0.61 2.18 -3.63
C MET A 87 1.42 3.42 -3.26
N LEU A 88 2.20 3.31 -2.19
CA LEU A 88 3.11 4.33 -1.71
C LEU A 88 4.48 4.06 -2.30
N LYS A 89 5.01 5.03 -3.06
CA LYS A 89 6.23 4.86 -3.86
C LYS A 89 7.31 5.84 -3.40
N ARG A 90 8.52 5.32 -3.19
CA ARG A 90 9.76 6.07 -2.95
C ARG A 90 10.84 5.55 -3.88
N GLN A 91 10.85 6.10 -5.09
CA GLN A 91 11.82 5.75 -6.13
C GLN A 91 13.26 6.03 -5.68
N ASP A 92 13.47 7.10 -4.92
CA ASP A 92 14.77 7.48 -4.38
C ASP A 92 15.33 6.46 -3.39
N LEU A 93 14.48 5.63 -2.78
CA LEU A 93 14.86 4.50 -1.94
C LEU A 93 14.69 3.14 -2.62
N GLY A 94 14.20 3.10 -3.86
CA GLY A 94 13.83 1.85 -4.53
C GLY A 94 12.77 1.06 -3.77
N LYS A 95 11.82 1.74 -3.11
CA LYS A 95 10.79 1.11 -2.28
C LYS A 95 9.39 1.46 -2.73
N GLY A 96 8.49 0.50 -2.68
CA GLY A 96 7.07 0.66 -2.93
C GLY A 96 6.27 -0.29 -2.06
N VAL A 97 5.16 0.16 -1.49
CA VAL A 97 4.29 -0.73 -0.71
C VAL A 97 2.84 -0.31 -0.85
N GLU A 98 1.97 -1.28 -0.99
CA GLU A 98 0.54 -1.10 -0.82
C GLU A 98 0.16 -1.53 0.60
N PRO A 99 -0.18 -0.58 1.49
CA PRO A 99 -0.57 -0.89 2.85
C PRO A 99 -1.95 -1.55 2.88
N ASP A 100 -2.20 -2.35 3.91
CA ASP A 100 -3.53 -2.88 4.18
C ASP A 100 -4.48 -1.73 4.57
N ASP A 101 -4.13 -0.93 5.58
CA ASP A 101 -4.72 0.40 5.87
C ASP A 101 -3.61 1.40 6.20
N SER A 102 -3.82 2.66 5.81
CA SER A 102 -2.91 3.77 6.10
C SER A 102 -3.70 4.99 6.57
N PHE A 103 -3.14 5.69 7.56
CA PHE A 103 -3.75 6.86 8.18
C PHE A 103 -2.81 8.05 8.05
N TYR A 104 -3.31 9.10 7.43
CA TYR A 104 -2.59 10.33 7.15
C TYR A 104 -3.02 11.41 8.10
N MET A 105 -2.15 11.74 9.05
CA MET A 105 -2.43 12.80 10.02
C MET A 105 -2.17 14.15 9.38
N MET A 106 -3.14 15.05 9.47
CA MET A 106 -2.95 16.42 9.02
C MET A 106 -2.24 17.21 10.12
N THR A 107 -1.02 17.68 9.83
CA THR A 107 -0.38 18.68 10.69
C THR A 107 -0.99 20.03 10.35
N SER A 108 -1.79 20.59 11.25
CA SER A 108 -2.13 22.01 11.19
C SER A 108 -0.89 22.82 11.55
N LEU A 109 -0.12 23.25 10.54
CA LEU A 109 0.82 24.35 10.74
C LEU A 109 0.00 25.51 11.30
N ARG A 110 0.33 25.94 12.53
CA ARG A 110 -0.25 27.11 13.19
C ARG A 110 -0.12 28.35 12.28
N ALA A 111 -1.08 28.55 11.39
CA ALA A 111 -1.46 29.80 10.71
C ALA A 111 -2.47 29.49 9.59
N GLY A 112 -3.74 29.29 9.95
CA GLY A 112 -4.91 29.64 9.12
C GLY A 112 -5.09 29.04 7.72
N VAL A 113 -4.20 28.17 7.22
CA VAL A 113 -4.31 27.59 5.87
C VAL A 113 -4.38 26.07 5.99
N ARG A 114 -5.58 25.53 5.71
CA ARG A 114 -5.83 24.09 5.56
C ARG A 114 -5.36 23.66 4.17
N THR A 115 -4.08 23.34 4.02
CA THR A 115 -3.58 22.81 2.74
C THR A 115 -3.78 21.29 2.72
N ARG A 116 -4.54 20.79 1.74
CA ARG A 116 -4.54 19.36 1.38
C ARG A 116 -3.16 19.00 0.81
N SER A 117 -2.24 18.58 1.67
CA SER A 117 -1.05 17.88 1.22
C SER A 117 -1.35 16.39 1.28
N GLN A 118 -1.39 15.72 0.12
CA GLN A 118 -1.09 14.30 0.06
C GLN A 118 0.29 14.13 0.72
N PRO A 119 0.42 13.45 1.87
CA PRO A 119 1.62 13.60 2.67
C PRO A 119 2.76 12.78 2.05
N PRO A 120 4.01 13.27 2.15
CA PRO A 120 5.19 12.54 1.71
C PRO A 120 5.52 11.31 2.58
N PHE A 121 4.80 11.08 3.69
CA PHE A 121 5.13 10.04 4.67
C PHE A 121 3.86 9.47 5.31
N ALA A 122 3.66 8.14 5.21
CA ALA A 122 2.68 7.40 5.99
C ALA A 122 3.42 6.67 7.13
N LEU A 123 2.97 6.83 8.37
CA LEU A 123 3.23 5.86 9.44
C LEU A 123 2.41 4.61 9.10
N SER A 124 3.08 3.56 8.61
CA SER A 124 2.47 2.27 8.30
C SER A 124 2.41 1.42 9.56
N ALA A 125 1.21 1.02 10.00
CA ALA A 125 1.08 -0.17 10.83
C ALA A 125 1.19 -1.37 9.88
N ALA A 126 2.26 -2.15 10.03
CA ALA A 126 2.43 -3.43 9.37
C ALA A 126 1.71 -4.55 10.14
#